data_AF-A0AAX3EH98-F1
#
_entry.id   AF-A0AAX3EH98-F1
#
_cell.length_a   1.000
_cell.length_b   1.000
_cell.length_c   1.000
_cell.angle_alpha   90.00
_cell.angle_beta   90.00
_cell.angle_gamma   90.00
#
_symmetry.space_group_name_H-M   'P 1'
#
loop_
_entity.id
_entity.type
_entity.pdbx_description
1 polymer ?
#
loop_
_entity_poly.entity_id
_entity_poly.type
_entity_poly.pdbx_seq_one_letter_code
_entity_poly.pdbx_strand_id
1 'polypeptide(L)'
;MAGHLELVDAPDGGYRVLMVDGEDTLMGLSKRYSSKREAVRAVEALREVAGTGLLRQGSADRYALLESEEFMMDRTLAGPAPAQVEVG
;
A
#
# COMPACT_ATOMS: atom_id res chain seq x y z
N MET A 1 -23.65 5.49 -0.56
CA MET A 1 -23.43 6.06 0.80
C MET A 1 -21.98 6.51 0.92
N ALA A 2 -21.60 7.22 1.99
CA ALA A 2 -20.18 7.54 2.22
C ALA A 2 -19.39 6.25 2.50
N GLY A 3 -18.25 6.07 1.82
CA GLY A 3 -17.31 4.98 2.09
C GLY A 3 -16.47 5.21 3.33
N HIS A 4 -15.52 4.32 3.60
CA HIS A 4 -14.61 4.41 4.74
C HIS A 4 -13.20 3.90 4.43
N LEU A 5 -12.26 4.24 5.32
CA LEU A 5 -10.90 3.71 5.30
C LEU A 5 -10.78 2.62 6.35
N GLU A 6 -10.27 1.45 5.96
CA GLU A 6 -10.06 0.31 6.86
C GLU A 6 -8.56 0.01 6.99
N LEU A 7 -8.07 -0.11 8.23
CA LEU A 7 -6.71 -0.56 8.49
C LEU A 7 -6.73 -2.07 8.69
N VAL A 8 -5.97 -2.81 7.88
CA VAL A 8 -5.90 -4.27 7.92
C VAL A 8 -4.48 -4.78 8.09
N ASP A 9 -4.34 -5.93 8.75
CA ASP A 9 -3.10 -6.71 8.72
C ASP A 9 -2.92 -7.33 7.34
N ALA A 10 -1.74 -7.16 6.74
CA ALA A 10 -1.47 -7.72 5.42
C ALA A 10 -1.02 -9.20 5.54
N PRO A 11 -1.41 -10.08 4.60
CA PRO A 11 -1.07 -11.51 4.67
C PRO A 11 0.44 -11.79 4.65
N ASP A 12 1.22 -10.88 4.06
CA ASP A 12 2.70 -10.86 4.01
C ASP A 12 3.34 -10.19 5.24
N GLY A 13 2.55 -9.98 6.30
CA GLY A 13 2.90 -9.21 7.49
C GLY A 13 2.83 -7.71 7.25
N GLY A 14 2.89 -6.91 8.32
CA GLY A 14 2.71 -5.45 8.20
C GLY A 14 1.25 -5.05 8.00
N TYR A 15 1.03 -3.83 7.50
CA TYR A 15 -0.30 -3.20 7.51
C TYR A 15 -0.61 -2.53 6.16
N ARG A 16 -1.89 -2.53 5.76
CA ARG A 16 -2.40 -1.77 4.61
C ARG A 16 -3.66 -1.00 4.98
N VAL A 17 -3.98 0.01 4.19
CA VAL A 17 -5.23 0.78 4.27
C VAL A 17 -6.07 0.46 3.04
N LEU A 18 -7.30 0.00 3.27
CA LEU A 18 -8.31 -0.22 2.23
C LEU A 18 -9.19 1.03 2.10
N MET A 19 -9.57 1.34 0.87
CA MET A 19 -10.64 2.29 0.56
C MET A 19 -11.86 1.49 0.13
N VAL A 20 -12.93 1.57 0.91
CA VAL A 20 -14.16 0.80 0.70
C VAL A 20 -15.32 1.77 0.49
N ASP A 21 -16.14 1.56 -0.52
CA ASP A 21 -17.32 2.39 -0.75
C ASP A 21 -18.48 2.06 0.20
N GLY A 22 -19.63 2.72 0.00
CA GLY A 22 -20.80 2.52 0.84
C GLY A 22 -21.57 1.21 0.60
N GLU A 23 -21.11 0.37 -0.32
CA GLU A 23 -21.69 -0.94 -0.67
C GLU A 23 -20.69 -2.07 -0.38
N ASP A 24 -19.68 -1.80 0.46
CA ASP A 24 -18.59 -2.72 0.79
C ASP A 24 -17.74 -3.16 -0.42
N THR A 25 -17.67 -2.31 -1.46
CA THR A 25 -16.82 -2.57 -2.63
C THR A 25 -15.42 -1.96 -2.45
N LEU A 26 -14.39 -2.78 -2.69
CA LEU A 26 -12.99 -2.33 -2.65
C LEU A 26 -12.70 -1.37 -3.82
N MET A 27 -12.37 -0.12 -3.49
CA MET A 27 -12.02 0.92 -4.47
C MET A 27 -10.51 1.07 -4.65
N GLY A 28 -9.72 0.74 -3.63
CA GLY A 28 -8.26 0.89 -3.69
C GLY A 28 -7.55 0.37 -2.46
N LEU A 29 -6.24 0.18 -2.63
CA LEU A 29 -5.32 -0.39 -1.64
C LEU A 29 -4.11 0.54 -1.51
N SER A 30 -3.69 0.85 -0.29
CA SER A 30 -2.43 1.54 -0.06
C SER A 30 -1.22 0.63 -0.31
N LYS A 31 -0.03 1.21 -0.41
CA LYS A 31 1.21 0.46 -0.18
C LYS A 31 1.22 -0.26 1.17
N ARG A 32 2.11 -1.23 1.32
CA ARG A 32 2.39 -1.87 2.63
C ARG A 32 3.14 -0.92 3.57
N TYR A 33 2.77 -0.94 4.85
CA TYR A 33 3.45 -0.25 5.95
C TYR A 33 4.08 -1.26 6.91
N SER A 34 5.24 -0.92 7.45
CA SER A 34 5.96 -1.79 8.39
C SER A 34 5.34 -1.79 9.79
N SER A 35 4.58 -0.73 10.13
CA SER A 35 3.94 -0.60 11.44
C SER A 35 2.57 0.08 11.38
N LYS A 36 1.72 -0.24 12.36
CA LYS A 36 0.40 0.38 12.53
C LYS A 36 0.47 1.90 12.63
N ARG A 37 1.50 2.44 13.32
CA ARG A 37 1.68 3.89 13.47
C ARG A 37 1.97 4.57 12.12
N GLU A 38 2.73 3.92 11.24
CA GLU A 38 2.96 4.44 9.89
C GLU A 38 1.68 4.41 9.06
N ALA A 39 0.91 3.33 9.11
CA ALA A 39 -0.35 3.22 8.40
C ALA A 39 -1.37 4.28 8.86
N VAL A 40 -1.46 4.54 10.17
CA VAL A 40 -2.33 5.60 10.71
C VAL A 40 -1.91 6.99 10.22
N ARG A 41 -0.60 7.30 10.19
CA ARG A 41 -0.13 8.57 9.60
C ARG A 41 -0.46 8.68 8.12
N ALA A 42 -0.44 7.57 7.40
CA ALA A 42 -0.84 7.57 6.00
C ALA A 42 -2.33 7.85 5.80
N VAL A 43 -3.21 7.49 6.75
CA VAL A 43 -4.64 7.85 6.70
C VAL A 43 -4.83 9.36 6.70
N GLU A 44 -4.05 10.10 7.51
CA GLU A 44 -4.11 11.56 7.52
C GLU A 44 -3.72 12.13 6.16
N ALA A 45 -2.62 11.64 5.56
CA ALA A 45 -2.19 12.05 4.24
C ALA A 45 -3.20 11.67 3.13
N LEU A 46 -3.79 10.47 3.19
CA LEU A 46 -4.82 10.03 2.26
C LEU A 46 -6.04 10.93 2.30
N ARG A 47 -6.50 11.30 3.50
CA ARG A 47 -7.63 12.22 3.68
C ARG A 47 -7.33 13.61 3.12
N GLU A 48 -6.12 14.13 3.36
CA GLU A 48 -5.69 15.41 2.82
C GLU A 48 -5.71 15.39 1.28
N VAL A 49 -5.12 14.34 0.66
CA VAL A 49 -5.10 14.17 -0.80
C VAL A 49 -6.51 14.02 -1.36
N ALA A 50 -7.35 13.16 -0.76
CA ALA A 50 -8.73 12.95 -1.18
C ALA A 50 -9.57 14.23 -1.08
N GLY A 51 -9.36 15.03 -0.03
CA GLY A 51 -10.04 16.31 0.18
C GLY A 51 -9.76 17.34 -0.91
N THR A 52 -8.65 17.21 -1.66
CA THR A 52 -8.36 18.12 -2.77
C THR A 52 -9.30 17.96 -3.97
N GLY A 53 -9.91 16.78 -4.14
CA GLY A 53 -10.67 16.43 -5.36
C GLY A 53 -9.84 16.45 -6.65
N LEU A 54 -8.51 16.57 -6.56
CA LEU A 54 -7.63 16.74 -7.71
C LEU A 54 -7.35 15.39 -8.38
N LEU A 55 -7.82 15.24 -9.61
CA LEU A 55 -7.47 14.12 -10.48
C LEU A 55 -6.45 14.56 -11.53
N ARG A 56 -5.32 13.87 -11.60
CA ARG A 56 -4.31 14.05 -12.67
C ARG A 56 -4.16 12.74 -13.45
N GLN A 57 -4.09 12.85 -14.77
CA GLN A 57 -3.79 11.70 -15.61
C GLN A 57 -2.34 11.25 -15.40
N GLY A 58 -2.14 9.96 -15.12
CA GLY A 58 -0.83 9.31 -15.04
C GLY A 58 -0.50 8.53 -16.32
N SER A 59 0.75 8.06 -16.43
CA SER A 59 1.21 7.16 -17.48
C SER A 59 1.53 5.77 -16.93
N ALA A 60 1.57 4.76 -17.80
CA ALA A 60 2.00 3.40 -17.44
C ALA A 60 3.44 3.38 -16.90
N ASP A 61 4.35 4.16 -17.48
CA ASP A 61 5.73 4.28 -16.98
C ASP A 61 5.79 4.84 -15.56
N ARG A 62 4.93 5.83 -15.26
CA ARG A 62 4.85 6.39 -13.91
C ARG A 62 4.26 5.39 -12.92
N TYR A 63 3.30 4.58 -13.34
CA TYR A 63 2.77 3.49 -12.54
C TYR A 63 3.87 2.46 -12.22
N ALA A 64 4.60 2.00 -13.23
CA ALA A 64 5.69 1.03 -13.06
C ALA A 64 6.79 1.54 -12.10
N LEU A 65 7.14 2.82 -12.16
CA LEU A 65 8.11 3.43 -11.26
C LEU A 65 7.66 3.35 -9.79
N LEU A 66 6.40 3.72 -9.50
CA LEU A 66 5.87 3.76 -8.14
C LEU A 66 5.72 2.35 -7.54
N GLU A 67 5.31 1.37 -8.34
CA GLU A 67 5.24 -0.04 -7.93
C GLU A 67 6.65 -0.62 -7.66
N SER A 68 7.64 -0.27 -8.49
CA SER A 68 9.01 -0.72 -8.31
C SER A 68 9.63 -0.18 -7.02
N GLU A 69 9.32 1.06 -6.65
CA GLU A 69 9.76 1.65 -5.38
C GLU A 69 9.18 0.91 -4.18
N GLU A 70 7.90 0.52 -4.22
CA GLU A 70 7.28 -0.30 -3.17
C GLU A 70 7.97 -1.67 -3.06
N PHE A 71 8.18 -2.35 -4.19
CA PHE A 71 8.83 -3.66 -4.23
C PHE A 71 10.28 -3.64 -3.73
N MET A 72 11.06 -2.62 -4.11
CA MET A 72 12.44 -2.47 -3.65
C MET A 72 12.54 -2.19 -2.14
N MET A 73 11.61 -1.41 -1.59
CA MET A 73 11.54 -1.19 -0.15
C MET A 73 11.23 -2.48 0.61
N ASP A 74 10.31 -3.30 0.10
CA ASP A 74 9.94 -4.57 0.73
C ASP A 74 11.09 -5.58 0.73
N ARG A 75 11.81 -5.72 -0.40
CA ARG A 75 13.00 -6.58 -0.49
C ARG A 75 14.13 -6.13 0.45
N THR A 76 14.27 -4.83 0.64
CA THR A 76 15.29 -4.27 1.56
C THR A 76 14.94 -4.59 3.02
N LEU A 77 13.66 -4.61 3.37
CA LEU A 77 13.17 -4.95 4.71
C LEU A 77 13.15 -6.48 4.97
N ALA A 78 12.96 -7.30 3.94
CA ALA A 78 12.89 -8.76 4.06
C ALA A 78 14.26 -9.45 4.31
N GLY A 79 15.38 -8.71 4.23
CA GLY A 79 16.73 -9.29 4.30
C GLY A 79 17.06 -10.15 3.07
N PRO A 80 18.32 -10.61 2.91
CA PRO A 80 18.66 -11.50 1.80
C PRO A 80 17.86 -12.80 1.94
N ALA A 81 17.23 -13.24 0.84
CA ALA A 81 16.62 -14.57 0.78
C ALA A 81 17.65 -15.62 1.23
N PRO A 82 17.25 -16.61 2.08
CA PRO A 82 18.16 -17.64 2.49
C PRO A 82 18.76 -18.30 1.25
N ALA A 83 20.09 -18.39 1.22
CA ALA A 83 20.81 -19.05 0.14
C ALA A 83 20.14 -20.41 -0.11
N GLN A 84 19.67 -20.63 -1.33
CA GLN A 84 19.19 -21.94 -1.72
C GLN A 84 20.38 -22.88 -1.57
N VAL A 85 20.35 -23.70 -0.52
CA VAL A 85 21.27 -24.81 -0.38
C VAL A 85 20.88 -25.77 -1.50
N GLU A 86 21.62 -25.74 -2.61
CA GLU A 86 21.59 -26.82 -3.60
C GLU A 86 21.98 -28.10 -2.86
N VAL A 87 20.98 -28.92 -2.57
CA VAL A 87 21.17 -30.31 -2.18
C VAL A 87 21.17 -31.12 -3.46
N GLY A 88 22.35 -31.52 -3.93
CA GLY A 88 22.51 -32.47 -5.03
C GLY A 88 23.76 -32.24 -5.85
#